data_AF-A0AAW2HVR1-F1
#
_entry.id   AF-A0AAW2HVR1-F1
#
_cell.length_a   1.000
_cell.length_b   1.000
_cell.length_c   1.000
_cell.angle_alpha   90.00
_cell.angle_beta   90.00
_cell.angle_gamma   90.00
#
_symmetry.space_group_name_H-M   'P 1'
#
loop_
_entity.id
_entity.type
_entity.pdbx_description
1 polymer ?
#
loop_
_entity_poly.entity_id
_entity_poly.type
_entity_poly.pdbx_seq_one_letter_code
_entity_poly.pdbx_strand_id
1 'polypeptide(L)'
;MPQTSVVPIGRKFSVLITRSKGSSKRDKATQTVFRDSEAQTLPWMPEVIFRRRADGARIPQDFLPPGEGPFDLGDLLTIERSRQKQAWEGTLPRTASKRNDMIRLSCVTSIAENEIAFREGILDANRGRRLEEFKETMKDARERMLMSLKNRLEKMKREKWKENTMIFKFWNRKFRRKMRKLKMNHLTQKIGKSECESSVGMSGPVSDVASKEAWRPSPLIKDEVGFSRYLAEFSGIELLEKQIGVSRQAKFTKPRKPSRTSKICSRVLRNAENEFEQLRLAQKGKQSEEVENRLPREPLRKRLWYSGMLEEDLREMEKEEEAFQAALLLGKIVKGRAVQTQLLSNLMEFRARESDSRQDEVSQWPS
;
A
#
# COMPACT_ATOMS: atom_id res chain seq x y z
N MET A 1 -6.62 -25.42 -45.37
CA MET A 1 -5.96 -25.20 -44.07
C MET A 1 -4.53 -24.75 -44.33
N PRO A 2 -4.30 -23.45 -44.54
CA PRO A 2 -2.95 -22.94 -44.77
C PRO A 2 -2.19 -22.80 -43.45
N GLN A 3 -0.95 -23.26 -43.45
CA GLN A 3 -0.03 -23.20 -42.33
C GLN A 3 0.38 -21.76 -42.05
N THR A 4 0.23 -21.33 -40.80
CA THR A 4 0.62 -20.02 -40.28
C THR A 4 2.14 -19.96 -40.12
N SER A 5 2.85 -19.32 -41.06
CA SER A 5 4.23 -18.89 -40.86
C SER A 5 4.24 -17.55 -40.13
N VAL A 6 4.62 -17.57 -38.86
CA VAL A 6 4.88 -16.38 -38.03
C VAL A 6 6.16 -15.71 -38.55
N VAL A 7 6.04 -14.50 -39.10
CA VAL A 7 7.19 -13.66 -39.46
C VAL A 7 7.52 -12.75 -38.26
N PRO A 8 8.71 -12.87 -37.64
CA PRO A 8 9.11 -11.95 -36.58
C PRO A 8 9.57 -10.60 -37.17
N ILE A 9 8.77 -9.56 -36.96
CA ILE A 9 9.13 -8.17 -37.21
C ILE A 9 9.87 -7.66 -35.97
N GLY A 10 11.19 -7.56 -36.08
CA GLY A 10 12.05 -7.09 -35.00
C GLY A 10 13.51 -7.03 -35.42
N ARG A 11 13.83 -6.39 -36.55
CA ARG A 11 15.22 -6.08 -36.90
C ARG A 11 15.69 -4.91 -36.04
N LYS A 12 16.32 -5.25 -34.91
CA LYS A 12 17.16 -4.32 -34.13
C LYS A 12 18.37 -3.97 -34.99
N PHE A 13 18.52 -2.71 -35.37
CA PHE A 13 19.78 -2.20 -35.90
C PHE A 13 20.80 -2.18 -34.75
N SER A 14 21.69 -3.17 -34.71
CA SER A 14 22.88 -3.12 -33.87
C SER A 14 24.00 -2.43 -34.65
N VAL A 15 24.33 -1.21 -34.28
CA VAL A 15 25.55 -0.55 -34.75
C VAL A 15 26.74 -1.28 -34.13
N LEU A 16 27.43 -2.09 -34.93
CA LEU A 16 28.70 -2.71 -34.56
C LEU A 16 29.78 -1.63 -34.54
N ILE A 17 30.02 -1.03 -33.38
CA ILE A 17 31.21 -0.21 -33.15
C ILE A 17 32.37 -1.19 -32.92
N THR A 18 33.19 -1.42 -33.94
CA THR A 18 34.44 -2.15 -33.80
C THR A 18 35.41 -1.33 -32.95
N ARG A 19 35.55 -1.67 -31.66
CA ARG A 19 36.62 -1.14 -30.81
C ARG A 19 37.96 -1.75 -31.25
N SER A 20 38.80 -0.96 -31.91
CA SER A 20 40.22 -1.26 -32.03
C SER A 20 40.85 -1.31 -30.64
N LYS A 21 41.58 -2.39 -30.30
CA LYS A 21 42.39 -2.47 -29.07
C LYS A 21 43.53 -1.46 -29.15
N GLY A 22 43.30 -0.27 -28.59
CA GLY A 22 44.31 0.76 -28.37
C GLY A 22 44.98 0.58 -27.01
N SER A 23 46.31 0.53 -27.02
CA SER A 23 47.22 0.41 -25.88
C SER A 23 46.93 1.40 -24.73
N SER A 24 47.09 0.93 -23.49
CA SER A 24 47.01 1.75 -22.28
C SER A 24 48.10 2.82 -22.26
N LYS A 25 47.76 4.07 -22.55
CA LYS A 25 48.49 5.25 -22.09
C LYS A 25 47.48 6.29 -21.63
N ARG A 26 47.69 6.80 -20.42
CA ARG A 26 46.86 7.84 -19.79
C ARG A 26 47.14 9.17 -20.49
N ASP A 27 46.22 9.60 -21.32
CA ASP A 27 46.24 10.97 -21.85
C ASP A 27 45.41 11.86 -20.93
N LYS A 28 46.09 12.87 -20.36
CA LYS A 28 45.48 13.95 -19.58
C LYS A 28 44.59 14.75 -20.52
N ALA A 29 43.28 14.59 -20.41
CA ALA A 29 42.32 15.35 -21.20
C ALA A 29 42.20 16.77 -20.62
N THR A 30 42.77 17.71 -21.37
CA THR A 30 42.58 19.15 -21.30
C THR A 30 41.09 19.48 -21.26
N GLN A 31 40.67 20.23 -20.25
CA GLN A 31 39.29 20.70 -20.10
C GLN A 31 38.99 21.71 -21.22
N THR A 32 38.29 21.26 -22.26
CA THR A 32 37.80 22.15 -23.31
C THR A 32 36.64 22.97 -22.78
N VAL A 33 36.84 24.30 -22.73
CA VAL A 33 35.83 25.31 -22.44
C VAL A 33 34.94 25.48 -23.69
N PHE A 34 34.13 24.47 -24.01
CA PHE A 34 33.05 24.65 -24.99
C PHE A 34 31.77 24.84 -24.20
N ARG A 35 31.24 26.06 -24.22
CA ARG A 35 29.85 26.31 -23.84
C ARG A 35 28.96 25.74 -24.92
N ASP A 36 27.97 24.94 -24.54
CA ASP A 36 26.91 24.42 -25.42
C ASP A 36 26.06 25.52 -26.10
N SER A 37 26.36 26.81 -25.89
CA SER A 37 25.66 27.96 -26.47
C SER A 37 26.15 28.38 -27.87
N GLU A 38 27.29 27.88 -28.36
CA GLU A 38 27.82 28.26 -29.69
C GLU A 38 27.36 27.33 -30.82
N ALA A 39 26.68 26.22 -30.51
CA ALA A 39 26.12 25.29 -31.49
C ALA A 39 24.71 25.71 -31.97
N GLN A 40 24.43 27.01 -32.06
CA GLN A 40 23.22 27.50 -32.72
C GLN A 40 23.49 27.54 -34.24
N THR A 41 23.58 26.35 -34.85
CA THR A 41 23.42 26.25 -36.30
C THR A 41 22.02 26.73 -36.65
N LEU A 42 21.94 27.76 -37.50
CA LEU A 42 20.69 28.06 -38.21
C LEU A 42 20.18 26.72 -38.78
N PRO A 43 18.92 26.32 -38.51
CA PRO A 43 18.40 25.08 -39.05
C PRO A 43 18.62 25.10 -40.57
N TRP A 44 19.21 24.03 -41.11
CA TRP A 44 19.52 23.94 -42.52
C TRP A 44 18.24 24.22 -43.34
N MET A 45 18.27 25.29 -44.14
CA MET A 45 17.21 25.61 -45.08
C MET A 45 17.68 25.16 -46.47
N PRO A 46 16.92 24.32 -47.18
CA PRO A 46 17.25 23.96 -48.56
C PRO A 46 17.25 25.20 -49.45
N GLU A 47 18.21 25.32 -50.36
CA GLU A 47 18.21 26.35 -51.40
C GLU A 47 16.99 26.16 -52.31
N VAL A 48 15.97 26.99 -52.13
CA VAL A 48 14.80 27.00 -53.02
C VAL A 48 15.16 27.76 -54.29
N ILE A 49 15.64 27.03 -55.30
CA ILE A 49 15.89 27.59 -56.63
C ILE A 49 14.55 27.79 -57.34
N PHE A 50 14.01 29.01 -57.29
CA PHE A 50 12.82 29.38 -58.07
C PHE A 50 13.19 29.46 -59.56
N ARG A 51 13.01 28.35 -60.30
CA ARG A 51 13.11 28.37 -61.76
C ARG A 51 12.01 29.25 -62.34
N ARG A 52 12.41 30.46 -62.71
CA ARG A 52 11.59 31.46 -63.41
C ARG A 52 11.25 30.89 -64.80
N ARG A 53 9.98 30.48 -64.98
CA ARG A 53 9.37 29.86 -66.18
C ARG A 53 9.43 28.33 -66.19
N ALA A 54 8.41 27.72 -65.59
CA ALA A 54 7.85 26.46 -66.04
C ALA A 54 6.34 26.54 -65.79
N ASP A 55 5.58 26.29 -66.84
CA ASP A 55 4.13 26.37 -66.86
C ASP A 55 3.52 25.41 -65.83
N GLY A 56 2.58 25.94 -65.01
CA GLY A 56 1.83 25.18 -64.03
C GLY A 56 2.61 24.83 -62.76
N ALA A 57 2.65 25.75 -61.79
CA ALA A 57 3.21 25.54 -60.47
C ALA A 57 2.45 24.45 -59.68
N ARG A 58 2.68 23.17 -60.00
CA ARG A 58 2.35 22.07 -59.08
C ARG A 58 3.16 22.28 -57.81
N ILE A 59 2.54 22.12 -56.62
CA ILE A 59 3.31 21.89 -55.39
C ILE A 59 4.26 20.73 -55.73
N PRO A 60 5.59 20.92 -55.67
CA PRO A 60 6.51 19.81 -55.86
C PRO A 60 6.10 18.68 -54.93
N GLN A 61 5.96 17.47 -55.48
CA GLN A 61 5.70 16.26 -54.72
C GLN A 61 6.72 16.08 -53.57
N ASP A 62 7.84 16.79 -53.65
CA ASP A 62 8.93 16.90 -52.67
C ASP A 62 8.57 17.66 -51.38
N PHE A 63 7.52 18.50 -51.36
CA PHE A 63 7.02 19.13 -50.12
C PHE A 63 6.06 18.22 -49.35
N LEU A 64 5.61 17.13 -49.96
CA LEU A 64 4.89 16.09 -49.25
C LEU A 64 5.93 15.21 -48.54
N PRO A 65 5.69 14.85 -47.26
CA PRO A 65 6.64 14.05 -46.50
C PRO A 65 6.93 12.74 -47.25
N PRO A 66 8.18 12.47 -47.63
CA PRO A 66 8.50 11.25 -48.35
C PRO A 66 8.42 10.06 -47.39
N GLY A 67 7.44 9.18 -47.57
CA GLY A 67 7.70 7.76 -47.29
C GLY A 67 6.70 6.91 -46.49
N GLU A 68 5.56 7.40 -45.99
CA GLU A 68 4.66 6.52 -45.22
C GLU A 68 3.18 6.67 -45.59
N GLY A 69 2.67 5.72 -46.39
CA GLY A 69 1.23 5.45 -46.55
C GLY A 69 0.49 6.20 -47.68
N PRO A 70 -0.73 5.76 -48.03
CA PRO A 70 -1.62 6.53 -48.90
C PRO A 70 -1.90 7.90 -48.27
N PHE A 71 -1.92 8.96 -49.09
CA PHE A 71 -2.13 10.35 -48.66
C PHE A 71 -3.22 10.47 -47.60
N ASP A 72 -2.91 11.13 -46.48
CA ASP A 72 -3.91 11.43 -45.46
C ASP A 72 -4.92 12.45 -46.02
N LEU A 73 -6.13 12.45 -45.48
CA LEU A 73 -7.19 13.39 -45.89
C LEU A 73 -6.72 14.85 -45.73
N GLY A 74 -5.88 15.14 -44.72
CA GLY A 74 -5.27 16.45 -44.52
C GLY A 74 -4.33 16.88 -45.66
N ASP A 75 -3.56 15.95 -46.21
CA ASP A 75 -2.63 16.22 -47.32
C ASP A 75 -3.39 16.55 -48.60
N LEU A 76 -4.46 15.80 -48.88
CA LEU A 76 -5.34 16.04 -50.04
C LEU A 76 -6.02 17.42 -49.95
N LEU A 77 -6.54 17.78 -48.78
CA LEU A 77 -7.14 19.10 -48.54
C LEU A 77 -6.12 20.23 -48.72
N THR A 78 -4.87 20.01 -48.32
CA THR A 78 -3.78 20.98 -48.47
C THR A 78 -3.45 21.20 -49.95
N ILE A 79 -3.41 20.13 -50.74
CA ILE A 79 -3.19 20.18 -52.19
C ILE A 79 -4.36 20.88 -52.89
N GLU A 80 -5.61 20.52 -52.59
CA GLU A 80 -6.78 21.15 -53.18
C GLU A 80 -6.84 22.64 -52.87
N ARG A 81 -6.56 23.03 -51.63
CA ARG A 81 -6.52 24.42 -51.20
C ARG A 81 -5.40 25.21 -51.88
N SER A 82 -4.23 24.61 -52.08
CA SER A 82 -3.15 25.23 -52.85
C SER A 82 -3.55 25.45 -54.31
N ARG A 83 -4.23 24.48 -54.94
CA ARG A 83 -4.78 24.63 -56.29
C ARG A 83 -5.84 25.72 -56.36
N GLN A 84 -6.73 25.79 -55.37
CA GLN A 84 -7.71 26.86 -55.26
C GLN A 84 -7.00 28.21 -55.16
N LYS A 85 -6.05 28.38 -54.23
CA LYS A 85 -5.28 29.61 -54.07
C LYS A 85 -4.62 30.05 -55.39
N GLN A 86 -4.05 29.12 -56.14
CA GLN A 86 -3.45 29.43 -57.45
C GLN A 86 -4.49 29.83 -58.50
N ALA A 87 -5.63 29.13 -58.58
CA ALA A 87 -6.72 29.52 -59.46
C ALA A 87 -7.22 30.93 -59.14
N TRP A 88 -7.35 31.26 -57.85
CA TRP A 88 -7.70 32.60 -57.37
C TRP A 88 -6.63 33.64 -57.73
N GLU A 89 -5.34 33.35 -57.53
CA GLU A 89 -4.24 34.23 -57.93
C GLU A 89 -4.23 34.50 -59.45
N GLY A 90 -4.61 33.52 -60.26
CA GLY A 90 -4.77 33.64 -61.71
C GLY A 90 -5.95 34.53 -62.14
N THR A 91 -6.99 34.65 -61.32
CA THR A 91 -8.14 35.53 -61.57
C THR A 91 -7.90 37.00 -61.19
N LEU A 92 -6.80 37.30 -60.50
CA LEU A 92 -6.51 38.66 -60.05
C LEU A 92 -6.22 39.62 -61.23
N PRO A 93 -6.71 40.86 -61.19
CA PRO A 93 -6.44 41.84 -62.23
C PRO A 93 -4.94 42.16 -62.34
N ARG A 94 -4.50 42.46 -63.57
CA ARG A 94 -3.12 42.84 -63.88
C ARG A 94 -2.80 44.23 -63.32
N THR A 95 -1.59 44.39 -62.78
CA THR A 95 -1.05 45.63 -62.21
C THR A 95 -0.73 46.63 -63.32
N ALA A 96 -1.76 47.32 -63.80
CA ALA A 96 -1.65 48.32 -64.86
C ALA A 96 -2.14 49.72 -64.43
N SER A 97 -2.91 49.80 -63.33
CA SER A 97 -3.51 51.04 -62.85
C SER A 97 -3.71 50.96 -61.33
N LYS A 98 -3.58 52.10 -60.63
CA LYS A 98 -3.76 52.20 -59.17
C LYS A 98 -5.08 51.63 -58.68
N ARG A 99 -6.15 51.73 -59.48
CA ARG A 99 -7.46 51.13 -59.16
C ARG A 99 -7.41 49.60 -59.16
N ASN A 100 -6.69 48.99 -60.11
CA ASN A 100 -6.50 47.54 -60.17
C ASN A 100 -5.64 47.05 -59.01
N ASP A 101 -4.64 47.85 -58.60
CA ASP A 101 -3.79 47.52 -57.45
C ASP A 101 -4.59 47.52 -56.14
N MET A 102 -5.51 48.48 -55.95
CA MET A 102 -6.42 48.50 -54.80
C MET A 102 -7.35 47.28 -54.77
N ILE A 103 -7.93 46.92 -55.91
CA ILE A 103 -8.79 45.73 -56.04
C ILE A 103 -7.99 44.47 -55.73
N ARG A 104 -6.78 44.36 -56.28
CA ARG A 104 -5.89 43.22 -56.04
C ARG A 104 -5.52 43.09 -54.56
N LEU A 105 -5.19 44.20 -53.91
CA LEU A 105 -4.85 44.20 -52.48
C LEU A 105 -6.03 43.70 -51.65
N SER A 106 -7.24 44.22 -51.89
CA SER A 106 -8.46 43.78 -51.20
C SER A 106 -8.76 42.29 -51.41
N CYS A 107 -8.61 41.79 -52.64
CA CYS A 107 -8.80 40.36 -52.90
C CYS A 107 -7.76 39.51 -52.16
N VAL A 108 -6.49 39.93 -52.17
CA VAL A 108 -5.40 39.19 -51.50
C VAL A 108 -5.57 39.20 -49.99
N THR A 109 -5.98 40.32 -49.38
CA THR A 109 -6.23 40.38 -47.93
C THR A 109 -7.37 39.46 -47.52
N SER A 110 -8.49 39.44 -48.25
CA SER A 110 -9.60 38.53 -47.96
C SER A 110 -9.21 37.05 -48.10
N ILE A 111 -8.35 36.72 -49.08
CA ILE A 111 -7.81 35.35 -49.21
C ILE A 111 -6.89 35.01 -48.03
N ALA A 112 -6.05 35.95 -47.59
CA ALA A 112 -5.17 35.73 -46.45
C ALA A 112 -5.97 35.53 -45.15
N GLU A 113 -7.02 36.30 -44.92
CA GLU A 113 -7.94 36.14 -43.77
C GLU A 113 -8.59 34.76 -43.77
N ASN A 114 -9.09 34.29 -44.92
CA ASN A 114 -9.68 32.96 -45.06
C ASN A 114 -8.67 31.83 -44.79
N GLU A 115 -7.42 32.02 -45.21
CA GLU A 115 -6.35 31.05 -44.96
C GLU A 115 -5.95 31.01 -43.48
N ILE A 116 -5.89 32.17 -42.82
CA ILE A 116 -5.65 32.27 -41.38
C ILE A 116 -6.78 31.57 -40.62
N ALA A 117 -8.04 31.88 -40.92
CA ALA A 117 -9.19 31.29 -40.25
C ALA A 117 -9.21 29.75 -40.35
N PHE A 118 -8.81 29.19 -41.49
CA PHE A 118 -8.72 27.74 -41.62
C PHE A 118 -7.59 27.13 -40.80
N ARG A 119 -6.41 27.76 -40.78
CA ARG A 119 -5.28 27.28 -39.98
C ARG A 119 -5.63 27.31 -38.49
N GLU A 120 -6.30 28.37 -38.06
CA GLU A 120 -6.83 28.49 -36.71
C GLU A 120 -7.83 27.36 -36.41
N GLY A 121 -8.77 27.08 -37.32
CA GLY A 121 -9.69 25.95 -37.18
C GLY A 121 -9.01 24.58 -37.02
N ILE A 122 -7.93 24.33 -37.78
CA ILE A 122 -7.13 23.10 -37.63
C ILE A 122 -6.42 23.07 -36.27
N LEU A 123 -5.82 24.19 -35.86
CA LEU A 123 -5.14 24.30 -34.59
C LEU A 123 -6.11 24.08 -33.42
N ASP A 124 -7.32 24.61 -33.51
CA ASP A 124 -8.35 24.44 -32.48
C ASP A 124 -8.87 23.00 -32.43
N ALA A 125 -9.06 22.34 -33.56
CA ALA A 125 -9.37 20.92 -33.59
C ALA A 125 -8.27 20.07 -32.94
N ASN A 126 -7.00 20.36 -33.23
CA ASN A 126 -5.86 19.68 -32.63
C ASN A 126 -5.74 19.96 -31.13
N ARG A 127 -5.95 21.21 -30.70
CA ARG A 127 -5.99 21.59 -29.28
C ARG A 127 -7.13 20.86 -28.57
N GLY A 128 -8.31 20.77 -29.19
CA GLY A 128 -9.47 20.02 -28.69
C GLY A 128 -9.13 18.55 -28.44
N ARG A 129 -8.52 17.87 -29.43
CA ARG A 129 -8.08 16.47 -29.30
C ARG A 129 -7.08 16.30 -28.15
N ARG A 130 -6.03 17.14 -28.10
CA ARG A 130 -5.02 17.09 -27.02
C ARG A 130 -5.63 17.32 -25.64
N LEU A 131 -6.62 18.22 -25.55
CA LEU A 131 -7.31 18.52 -24.30
C LEU A 131 -8.22 17.36 -23.86
N GLU A 132 -8.78 16.61 -24.79
CA GLU A 132 -9.55 15.40 -24.51
C GLU A 132 -8.64 14.27 -23.98
N GLU A 133 -7.52 14.00 -24.65
CA GLU A 133 -6.48 13.07 -24.17
C GLU A 133 -5.96 13.47 -22.77
N PHE A 134 -5.74 14.76 -22.55
CA PHE A 134 -5.34 15.27 -21.23
C PHE A 134 -6.41 15.04 -20.15
N LYS A 135 -7.69 15.21 -20.48
CA LYS A 135 -8.79 14.90 -19.54
C LYS A 135 -8.84 13.42 -19.18
N GLU A 136 -8.62 12.54 -20.15
CA GLU A 136 -8.58 11.09 -19.92
C GLU A 136 -7.42 10.70 -19.01
N THR A 137 -6.21 11.17 -19.31
CA THR A 137 -5.03 10.91 -18.46
C THR A 137 -5.20 11.43 -17.03
N MET A 138 -5.88 12.57 -16.84
CA MET A 138 -6.20 13.10 -15.52
C MET A 138 -7.25 12.25 -14.77
N LYS A 139 -8.23 11.69 -15.48
CA LYS A 139 -9.18 10.73 -14.88
C LYS A 139 -8.46 9.48 -14.41
N ASP A 140 -7.63 8.89 -15.26
CA ASP A 140 -6.81 7.73 -14.94
C ASP A 140 -5.92 7.96 -13.71
N ALA A 141 -5.24 9.11 -13.66
CA ALA A 141 -4.37 9.47 -12.54
C ALA A 141 -5.17 9.55 -11.22
N ARG A 142 -6.36 10.17 -11.25
CA ARG A 142 -7.25 10.26 -10.09
C ARG A 142 -7.74 8.89 -9.64
N GLU A 143 -8.12 8.02 -10.58
CA GLU A 143 -8.57 6.66 -10.26
C GLU A 143 -7.46 5.83 -9.61
N ARG A 144 -6.24 5.89 -10.15
CA ARG A 144 -5.07 5.23 -9.55
C ARG A 144 -4.80 5.74 -8.14
N MET A 145 -4.88 7.06 -7.91
CA MET A 145 -4.72 7.66 -6.58
C MET A 145 -5.79 7.16 -5.61
N LEU A 146 -7.06 7.15 -6.04
CA LEU A 146 -8.18 6.67 -5.22
C LEU A 146 -8.03 5.19 -4.87
N MET A 147 -7.60 4.35 -5.82
CA MET A 147 -7.36 2.93 -5.57
C MET A 147 -6.21 2.72 -4.59
N SER A 148 -5.12 3.47 -4.72
CA SER A 148 -4.02 3.44 -3.76
C SER A 148 -4.47 3.83 -2.34
N LEU A 149 -5.26 4.90 -2.22
CA LEU A 149 -5.82 5.34 -0.94
C LEU A 149 -6.78 4.31 -0.34
N LYS A 150 -7.66 3.71 -1.15
CA LYS A 150 -8.55 2.61 -0.72
C LYS A 150 -7.75 1.44 -0.17
N ASN A 151 -6.73 0.98 -0.91
CA ASN A 151 -5.87 -0.13 -0.48
C ASN A 151 -5.15 0.17 0.83
N ARG A 152 -4.66 1.40 1.01
CA ARG A 152 -4.03 1.85 2.26
C ARG A 152 -5.03 1.83 3.41
N LEU A 153 -6.25 2.33 3.20
CA LEU A 153 -7.31 2.35 4.19
C LEU A 153 -7.73 0.93 4.59
N GLU A 154 -7.87 0.02 3.61
CA GLU A 154 -8.17 -1.38 3.87
C GLU A 154 -7.06 -2.10 4.63
N LYS A 155 -5.79 -1.77 4.37
CA LYS A 155 -4.66 -2.30 5.15
C LYS A 155 -4.75 -1.85 6.61
N MET A 156 -4.96 -0.55 6.85
CA MET A 156 -5.13 0.00 8.20
C MET A 156 -6.33 -0.62 8.93
N LYS A 157 -7.45 -0.80 8.23
CA LYS A 157 -8.61 -1.51 8.77
C LYS A 157 -8.24 -2.94 9.18
N ARG A 158 -7.60 -3.71 8.30
CA ARG A 158 -7.19 -5.09 8.59
C ARG A 158 -6.29 -5.18 9.81
N GLU A 159 -5.35 -4.25 9.96
CA GLU A 159 -4.48 -4.17 11.13
C GLU A 159 -5.28 -3.90 12.42
N LYS A 160 -6.19 -2.92 12.39
CA LYS A 160 -7.09 -2.64 13.52
C LYS A 160 -8.02 -3.80 13.85
N TRP A 161 -8.53 -4.51 12.85
CA TRP A 161 -9.32 -5.73 13.06
C TRP A 161 -8.49 -6.81 13.74
N LYS A 162 -7.23 -7.01 13.35
CA LYS A 162 -6.32 -7.96 14.03
C LYS A 162 -6.11 -7.59 15.49
N GLU A 163 -5.79 -6.33 15.79
CA GLU A 163 -5.66 -5.83 17.16
C GLU A 163 -6.91 -6.10 17.98
N ASN A 164 -8.08 -5.71 17.46
CA ASN A 164 -9.37 -5.92 18.12
C ASN A 164 -9.67 -7.41 18.34
N THR A 165 -9.35 -8.28 17.38
CA THR A 165 -9.55 -9.73 17.55
C THR A 165 -8.67 -10.30 18.66
N MET A 166 -7.43 -9.80 18.83
CA MET A 166 -6.54 -10.23 19.91
C MET A 166 -7.07 -9.77 21.27
N ILE A 167 -7.55 -8.53 21.35
CA ILE A 167 -8.21 -7.98 22.54
C ILE A 167 -9.46 -8.80 22.88
N PHE A 168 -10.30 -9.12 21.88
CA PHE A 168 -11.50 -9.92 22.06
C PHE A 168 -11.17 -11.34 22.52
N LYS A 169 -10.15 -11.99 21.94
CA LYS A 169 -9.66 -13.31 22.38
C LYS A 169 -9.18 -13.28 23.84
N PHE A 170 -8.44 -12.24 24.23
CA PHE A 170 -7.97 -12.05 25.60
C PHE A 170 -9.16 -11.93 26.57
N TRP A 171 -10.12 -11.07 26.26
CA TRP A 171 -11.33 -10.89 27.07
C TRP A 171 -12.17 -12.17 27.14
N ASN A 172 -12.36 -12.87 26.03
CA ASN A 172 -13.04 -14.16 26.01
C ASN A 172 -12.35 -15.21 26.88
N ARG A 173 -11.00 -15.26 26.88
CA ARG A 173 -10.26 -16.16 27.77
C ARG A 173 -10.49 -15.79 29.23
N LYS A 174 -10.47 -14.50 29.57
CA LYS A 174 -10.72 -13.99 30.93
C LYS A 174 -12.16 -14.29 31.37
N PHE A 175 -13.13 -14.06 30.50
CA PHE A 175 -14.54 -14.37 30.71
C PHE A 175 -14.76 -15.87 30.93
N ARG A 176 -14.26 -16.73 30.03
CA ARG A 176 -14.35 -18.20 30.18
C ARG A 176 -13.69 -18.69 31.47
N ARG A 177 -12.55 -18.11 31.87
CA ARG A 177 -11.90 -18.43 33.16
C ARG A 177 -12.79 -18.05 34.34
N LYS A 178 -13.34 -16.83 34.35
CA LYS A 178 -14.28 -16.39 35.41
C LYS A 178 -15.52 -17.28 35.46
N MET A 179 -16.10 -17.62 34.31
CA MET A 179 -17.24 -18.54 34.23
C MET A 179 -16.92 -19.95 34.75
N ARG A 180 -15.74 -20.49 34.44
CA ARG A 180 -15.29 -21.78 35.02
C ARG A 180 -15.14 -21.70 36.53
N LYS A 181 -14.53 -20.62 37.06
CA LYS A 181 -14.42 -20.40 38.51
C LYS A 181 -15.78 -20.30 39.17
N LEU A 182 -16.72 -19.55 38.57
CA LEU A 182 -18.08 -19.42 39.08
C LEU A 182 -18.81 -20.78 39.10
N LYS A 183 -18.71 -21.57 38.02
CA LYS A 183 -19.27 -22.93 37.96
C LYS A 183 -18.66 -23.84 39.03
N MET A 184 -17.33 -23.81 39.20
CA MET A 184 -16.65 -24.58 40.25
C MET A 184 -17.10 -24.15 41.64
N ASN A 185 -17.18 -22.85 41.92
CA ASN A 185 -17.68 -22.35 43.20
C ASN A 185 -19.13 -22.75 43.47
N HIS A 186 -19.99 -22.77 42.44
CA HIS A 186 -21.37 -23.25 42.56
C HIS A 186 -21.43 -24.75 42.84
N LEU A 187 -20.55 -25.54 42.20
CA LEU A 187 -20.43 -26.98 42.46
C LEU A 187 -19.94 -27.25 43.88
N THR A 188 -18.92 -26.53 44.37
CA THR A 188 -18.39 -26.69 45.73
C THR A 188 -19.28 -26.08 46.82
N GLN A 189 -20.23 -25.19 46.46
CA GLN A 189 -21.28 -24.76 47.38
C GLN A 189 -22.45 -25.77 47.44
N LYS A 190 -22.75 -26.44 46.32
CA LYS A 190 -23.78 -27.50 46.27
C LYS A 190 -23.31 -28.81 46.89
N ILE A 191 -22.07 -29.21 46.58
CA ILE A 191 -21.35 -30.30 47.22
C ILE A 191 -20.70 -29.65 48.43
N GLY A 192 -21.44 -29.54 49.54
CA GLY A 192 -20.90 -28.94 50.76
C GLY A 192 -19.52 -29.54 51.11
N LYS A 193 -18.68 -28.78 51.81
CA LYS A 193 -17.35 -29.19 52.32
C LYS A 193 -17.33 -30.48 53.18
N SER A 194 -18.45 -31.20 53.28
CA SER A 194 -18.69 -32.35 54.14
C SER A 194 -18.71 -33.71 53.42
N GLU A 195 -18.49 -33.79 52.11
CA GLU A 195 -18.38 -35.08 51.40
C GLU A 195 -17.16 -35.07 50.48
N CYS A 196 -15.97 -35.16 51.06
CA CYS A 196 -14.76 -35.58 50.34
C CYS A 196 -14.66 -37.12 50.38
N GLU A 197 -15.76 -37.80 50.05
CA GLU A 197 -15.80 -39.25 49.82
C GLU A 197 -16.35 -39.48 48.42
N SER A 198 -15.48 -39.37 47.40
CA SER A 198 -15.61 -40.13 46.15
C SER A 198 -14.43 -39.79 45.23
N SER A 199 -13.26 -40.33 45.59
CA SER A 199 -12.16 -40.60 44.64
C SER A 199 -12.52 -41.70 43.62
N VAL A 200 -13.81 -41.87 43.27
CA VAL A 200 -14.32 -42.97 42.43
C VAL A 200 -14.58 -42.51 40.99
N GLY A 201 -14.42 -41.21 40.69
CA GLY A 201 -14.57 -40.66 39.34
C GLY A 201 -13.28 -40.47 38.55
N MET A 202 -12.09 -40.68 39.16
CA MET A 202 -10.81 -40.56 38.45
C MET A 202 -10.49 -41.90 37.80
N SER A 203 -10.79 -42.00 36.52
CA SER A 203 -10.50 -43.16 35.69
C SER A 203 -9.00 -43.44 35.64
N GLY A 204 -8.58 -44.55 36.27
CA GLY A 204 -7.27 -45.19 36.07
C GLY A 204 -6.46 -45.39 37.36
N PRO A 205 -5.71 -46.51 37.52
CA PRO A 205 -4.96 -46.85 38.74
C PRO A 205 -3.72 -45.97 38.98
N VAL A 206 -3.52 -44.94 38.16
CA VAL A 206 -2.51 -43.91 38.32
C VAL A 206 -3.26 -42.58 38.25
N SER A 207 -4.06 -42.28 39.26
CA SER A 207 -4.64 -40.96 39.43
C SER A 207 -3.48 -40.00 39.71
N ASP A 208 -2.99 -39.36 38.67
CA ASP A 208 -2.02 -38.27 38.72
C ASP A 208 -2.35 -37.37 39.92
N VAL A 209 -1.40 -37.34 40.85
CA VAL A 209 -1.40 -36.55 42.08
C VAL A 209 -1.54 -35.07 41.70
N ALA A 210 -2.78 -34.65 41.49
CA ALA A 210 -3.16 -33.29 41.19
C ALA A 210 -3.28 -32.50 42.50
N SER A 211 -2.18 -32.44 43.25
CA SER A 211 -2.01 -31.53 44.36
C SER A 211 -0.52 -31.26 44.54
N LYS A 212 -0.05 -30.12 44.03
CA LYS A 212 1.31 -29.62 44.28
C LYS A 212 1.63 -29.42 45.78
N GLU A 213 0.65 -29.60 46.67
CA GLU A 213 0.79 -29.42 48.14
C GLU A 213 0.13 -30.51 49.00
N ALA A 214 -0.48 -31.56 48.45
CA ALA A 214 -1.26 -32.50 49.27
C ALA A 214 -1.17 -33.96 48.82
N TRP A 215 0.04 -34.51 48.80
CA TRP A 215 0.38 -35.90 49.15
C TRP A 215 1.89 -36.09 48.94
N ARG A 216 2.69 -35.65 49.91
CA ARG A 216 3.98 -36.30 50.12
C ARG A 216 3.66 -37.49 51.03
N PRO A 217 3.79 -38.75 50.60
CA PRO A 217 3.76 -39.84 51.56
C PRO A 217 4.84 -39.53 52.60
N SER A 218 4.46 -39.49 53.87
CA SER A 218 5.40 -39.33 54.97
C SER A 218 6.54 -40.33 54.77
N PRO A 219 7.82 -39.93 54.91
CA PRO A 219 8.96 -40.82 54.67
C PRO A 219 9.03 -42.03 55.62
N LEU A 220 8.08 -42.14 56.55
CA LEU A 220 7.95 -43.21 57.54
C LEU A 220 7.43 -44.54 56.96
N ILE A 221 6.90 -44.58 55.73
CA ILE A 221 6.41 -45.82 55.11
C ILE A 221 7.51 -46.53 54.28
N LYS A 222 8.75 -46.51 54.78
CA LYS A 222 9.82 -47.37 54.23
C LYS A 222 10.15 -48.55 55.13
N ASP A 223 9.72 -48.54 56.39
CA ASP A 223 10.14 -49.54 57.39
C ASP A 223 9.00 -50.45 57.86
N GLU A 224 7.78 -50.32 57.32
CA GLU A 224 6.66 -51.24 57.61
C GLU A 224 6.59 -52.42 56.64
N VAL A 225 7.74 -52.93 56.17
CA VAL A 225 7.83 -54.32 55.71
C VAL A 225 8.33 -55.17 56.88
N GLY A 226 7.60 -55.07 57.99
CA GLY A 226 7.64 -56.07 59.04
C GLY A 226 6.86 -57.28 58.56
N PHE A 227 7.41 -58.07 57.63
CA PHE A 227 7.15 -59.50 57.65
C PHE A 227 7.74 -59.99 58.97
N SER A 228 6.92 -59.88 60.01
CA SER A 228 7.16 -60.43 61.32
C SER A 228 7.59 -61.88 61.10
N ARG A 229 8.79 -62.26 61.56
CA ARG A 229 9.33 -63.63 61.44
C ARG A 229 8.33 -64.66 61.99
N TYR A 230 7.43 -64.22 62.87
CA TYR A 230 6.32 -64.98 63.44
C TYR A 230 5.21 -65.38 62.43
N LEU A 231 5.04 -64.68 61.30
CA LEU A 231 4.09 -65.07 60.24
C LEU A 231 4.58 -66.23 59.35
N ALA A 232 5.88 -66.54 59.39
CA ALA A 232 6.48 -67.62 58.61
C ALA A 232 6.34 -68.99 59.29
N GLU A 233 6.08 -69.03 60.59
CA GLU A 233 5.85 -70.25 61.36
C GLU A 233 4.35 -70.48 61.60
N PHE A 234 3.92 -71.74 61.53
CA PHE A 234 2.51 -72.14 61.70
C PHE A 234 1.92 -71.69 63.05
N SER A 235 2.75 -71.64 64.10
CA SER A 235 2.38 -71.18 65.44
C SER A 235 1.91 -69.73 65.49
N GLY A 236 2.47 -68.84 64.66
CA GLY A 236 2.09 -67.43 64.64
C GLY A 236 0.77 -67.18 63.90
N ILE A 237 0.41 -68.05 62.96
CA ILE A 237 -0.88 -67.98 62.26
C ILE A 237 -2.03 -68.36 63.21
N GLU A 238 -1.87 -69.40 64.03
CA GLU A 238 -2.89 -69.79 65.04
C GLU A 238 -3.16 -68.70 66.09
N LEU A 239 -2.12 -67.97 66.50
CA LEU A 239 -2.24 -66.85 67.43
C LEU A 239 -3.07 -65.70 66.83
N LEU A 240 -2.88 -65.43 65.55
CA LEU A 240 -3.63 -64.41 64.83
C LEU A 240 -5.08 -64.82 64.60
N GLU A 241 -5.36 -66.08 64.30
CA GLU A 241 -6.73 -66.59 64.18
C GLU A 241 -7.50 -66.49 65.51
N LYS A 242 -6.81 -66.67 66.65
CA LYS A 242 -7.39 -66.45 67.98
C LYS A 242 -7.59 -64.96 68.30
N GLN A 243 -6.71 -64.08 67.79
CA GLN A 243 -6.81 -62.63 68.00
C GLN A 243 -7.89 -61.97 67.12
N ILE A 244 -8.13 -62.51 65.93
CA ILE A 244 -9.18 -62.04 65.02
C ILE A 244 -10.50 -62.72 65.42
N GLY A 245 -10.92 -62.46 66.66
CA GLY A 245 -12.25 -62.80 67.14
C GLY A 245 -13.30 -61.99 66.37
N VAL A 246 -13.94 -62.64 65.39
CA VAL A 246 -15.30 -62.39 64.89
C VAL A 246 -15.77 -60.92 64.94
N SER A 247 -15.42 -60.14 63.93
CA SER A 247 -16.21 -58.95 63.56
C SER A 247 -16.85 -59.18 62.20
N ARG A 248 -17.90 -60.01 62.19
CA ARG A 248 -18.79 -60.14 61.04
C ARG A 248 -19.88 -59.06 61.18
N GLN A 249 -19.93 -58.18 60.17
CA GLN A 249 -20.98 -57.19 59.85
C GLN A 249 -20.75 -55.74 60.34
N ALA A 250 -20.11 -54.93 59.49
CA ALA A 250 -20.25 -53.47 59.53
C ALA A 250 -21.64 -53.06 59.00
N LYS A 251 -22.43 -52.36 59.82
CA LYS A 251 -23.76 -51.88 59.44
C LYS A 251 -23.63 -50.60 58.60
N PHE A 252 -24.01 -50.67 57.32
CA PHE A 252 -24.15 -49.49 56.47
C PHE A 252 -25.49 -48.77 56.74
N THR A 253 -25.46 -47.50 57.14
CA THR A 253 -26.64 -46.62 57.17
C THR A 253 -26.80 -45.93 55.81
N LYS A 254 -28.05 -45.81 55.32
CA LYS A 254 -28.36 -45.17 54.03
C LYS A 254 -28.43 -43.64 54.18
N PRO A 255 -27.89 -42.84 53.23
CA PRO A 255 -27.93 -41.39 53.31
C PRO A 255 -29.32 -40.79 53.04
N ARG A 256 -29.60 -39.63 53.66
CA ARG A 256 -30.89 -38.93 53.63
C ARG A 256 -31.04 -38.09 52.35
N LYS A 257 -32.24 -38.08 51.74
CA LYS A 257 -32.53 -37.28 50.53
C LYS A 257 -32.65 -35.77 50.84
N PRO A 258 -32.14 -34.87 49.97
CA PRO A 258 -32.21 -33.43 50.21
C PRO A 258 -33.63 -32.86 50.03
N SER A 259 -33.97 -31.90 50.88
CA SER A 259 -35.27 -31.24 50.96
C SER A 259 -35.46 -30.17 49.86
N ARG A 260 -36.70 -30.05 49.36
CA ARG A 260 -37.13 -29.23 48.22
C ARG A 260 -36.76 -27.73 48.34
N THR A 261 -36.14 -27.22 47.26
CA THR A 261 -36.19 -25.86 46.68
C THR A 261 -36.73 -24.73 47.58
N SER A 262 -35.84 -23.89 48.10
CA SER A 262 -36.20 -22.66 48.79
C SER A 262 -36.73 -21.60 47.81
N LYS A 263 -37.85 -20.96 48.18
CA LYS A 263 -38.58 -19.89 47.44
C LYS A 263 -37.78 -18.60 47.17
N ILE A 264 -36.47 -18.62 47.44
CA ILE A 264 -35.56 -17.47 47.33
C ILE A 264 -35.13 -17.24 45.87
N CYS A 265 -35.07 -18.31 45.06
CA CYS A 265 -34.57 -18.24 43.69
C CYS A 265 -35.53 -17.48 42.75
N SER A 266 -36.85 -17.52 42.98
CA SER A 266 -37.83 -16.86 42.11
C SER A 266 -37.86 -15.34 42.24
N ARG A 267 -37.63 -14.77 43.43
CA ARG A 267 -37.58 -13.30 43.62
C ARG A 267 -36.35 -12.68 42.97
N VAL A 268 -35.19 -13.35 43.07
CA VAL A 268 -33.93 -12.86 42.47
C VAL A 268 -34.01 -12.91 40.94
N LEU A 269 -34.61 -13.96 40.37
CA LEU A 269 -34.81 -14.07 38.92
C LEU A 269 -35.82 -13.03 38.40
N ARG A 270 -36.91 -12.77 39.14
CA ARG A 270 -37.93 -11.78 38.74
C ARG A 270 -37.40 -10.34 38.76
N ASN A 271 -36.53 -10.00 39.71
CA ASN A 271 -35.92 -8.66 39.76
C ASN A 271 -34.95 -8.45 38.59
N ALA A 272 -34.19 -9.48 38.21
CA ALA A 272 -33.29 -9.41 37.06
C ALA A 272 -34.05 -9.24 35.73
N GLU A 273 -35.18 -9.95 35.56
CA GLU A 273 -36.02 -9.81 34.35
C GLU A 273 -36.57 -8.37 34.20
N ASN A 274 -37.04 -7.76 35.28
CA ASN A 274 -37.53 -6.38 35.27
C ASN A 274 -36.42 -5.36 34.90
N GLU A 275 -35.19 -5.57 35.40
CA GLU A 275 -34.05 -4.71 35.05
C GLU A 275 -33.68 -4.83 33.55
N PHE A 276 -33.74 -6.03 32.98
CA PHE A 276 -33.49 -6.24 31.55
C PHE A 276 -34.56 -5.60 30.66
N GLU A 277 -35.82 -5.63 31.07
CA GLU A 277 -36.90 -4.98 30.32
C GLU A 277 -36.78 -3.45 30.32
N GLN A 278 -36.41 -2.86 31.45
CA GLN A 278 -36.15 -1.41 31.55
C GLN A 278 -35.01 -0.96 30.63
N LEU A 279 -33.90 -1.71 30.59
CA LEU A 279 -32.79 -1.43 29.68
C LEU A 279 -33.19 -1.53 28.21
N ARG A 280 -34.07 -2.47 27.86
CA ARG A 280 -34.56 -2.67 26.49
C ARG A 280 -35.46 -1.53 26.03
N LEU A 281 -36.31 -1.00 26.92
CA LEU A 281 -37.15 0.17 26.65
C LEU A 281 -36.30 1.44 26.47
N ALA A 282 -35.31 1.65 27.35
CA ALA A 282 -34.39 2.79 27.25
C ALA A 282 -33.57 2.78 25.94
N GLN A 283 -33.17 1.61 25.45
CA GLN A 283 -32.46 1.49 24.18
C GLN A 283 -33.36 1.75 22.96
N LYS A 284 -34.64 1.34 23.01
CA LYS A 284 -35.61 1.66 21.96
C LYS A 284 -35.90 3.17 21.87
N GLY A 285 -36.08 3.84 23.02
CA GLY A 285 -36.31 5.30 23.06
C GLY A 285 -35.16 6.11 22.45
N LYS A 286 -33.91 5.72 22.73
CA LYS A 286 -32.73 6.37 22.14
C LYS A 286 -32.64 6.20 20.63
N GLN A 287 -33.08 5.06 20.09
CA GLN A 287 -33.09 4.85 18.64
C GLN A 287 -34.24 5.59 17.93
N SER A 288 -35.39 5.79 18.58
CA SER A 288 -36.46 6.62 18.02
C SER A 288 -36.12 8.11 18.04
N GLU A 289 -35.52 8.63 19.13
CA GLU A 289 -35.06 10.04 19.21
C GLU A 289 -33.94 10.36 18.20
N GLU A 290 -33.09 9.39 17.88
CA GLU A 290 -32.02 9.54 16.88
C GLU A 290 -32.54 9.46 15.43
N VAL A 291 -33.77 8.98 15.22
CA VAL A 291 -34.43 8.91 13.91
C VAL A 291 -35.30 10.14 13.66
N GLU A 292 -36.02 10.65 14.68
CA GLU A 292 -36.84 11.87 14.55
C GLU A 292 -36.00 13.17 14.44
N ASN A 293 -34.83 13.24 15.09
CA ASN A 293 -33.98 14.44 15.05
C ASN A 293 -33.05 14.51 13.82
N ARG A 294 -33.22 13.64 12.83
CA ARG A 294 -32.49 13.75 11.56
C ARG A 294 -33.27 14.66 10.62
N LEU A 295 -32.90 15.94 10.60
CA LEU A 295 -33.26 16.85 9.50
C LEU A 295 -32.98 16.16 8.15
N PRO A 296 -33.87 16.32 7.15
CA PRO A 296 -33.64 15.77 5.82
C PRO A 296 -32.27 16.23 5.32
N ARG A 297 -31.35 15.30 5.15
CA ARG A 297 -30.04 15.61 4.56
C ARG A 297 -30.28 15.91 3.10
N GLU A 298 -30.43 17.19 2.77
CA GLU A 298 -30.30 17.63 1.39
C GLU A 298 -29.00 17.06 0.82
N PRO A 299 -29.02 16.48 -0.40
CA PRO A 299 -27.78 16.09 -1.04
C PRO A 299 -26.94 17.35 -1.18
N LEU A 300 -25.78 17.38 -0.52
CA LEU A 300 -24.76 18.44 -0.64
C LEU A 300 -24.46 18.65 -2.13
N ARG A 301 -25.17 19.59 -2.76
CA ARG A 301 -24.77 20.15 -4.04
C ARG A 301 -23.47 20.87 -3.75
N LYS A 302 -22.35 20.25 -4.11
CA LYS A 302 -21.05 20.92 -4.14
C LYS A 302 -21.23 22.20 -4.95
N ARG A 303 -21.22 23.35 -4.27
CA ARG A 303 -20.95 24.63 -4.94
C ARG A 303 -19.55 24.49 -5.52
N LEU A 304 -19.47 24.37 -6.83
CA LEU A 304 -18.23 24.55 -7.57
C LEU A 304 -17.90 26.04 -7.48
N TRP A 305 -17.08 26.39 -6.50
CA TRP A 305 -16.38 27.67 -6.51
C TRP A 305 -15.35 27.59 -7.62
N TYR A 306 -15.72 27.97 -8.85
CA TYR A 306 -14.74 28.48 -9.79
C TYR A 306 -14.51 29.94 -9.41
N SER A 307 -13.66 30.16 -8.40
CA SER A 307 -12.96 31.42 -8.30
C SER A 307 -12.02 31.44 -9.50
N GLY A 308 -12.21 32.38 -10.42
CA GLY A 308 -11.22 32.60 -11.48
C GLY A 308 -9.87 32.78 -10.81
N MET A 309 -8.87 32.00 -11.22
CA MET A 309 -7.49 32.23 -10.80
C MET A 309 -7.13 33.65 -11.23
N LEU A 310 -6.98 34.53 -10.25
CA LEU A 310 -6.53 35.89 -10.46
C LEU A 310 -5.02 35.81 -10.76
N GLU A 311 -4.51 36.66 -11.65
CA GLU A 311 -3.08 36.72 -12.01
C GLU A 311 -2.14 36.94 -10.81
N GLU A 312 -2.66 37.42 -9.68
CA GLU A 312 -1.94 37.50 -8.41
C GLU A 312 -1.51 36.11 -7.88
N ASP A 313 -2.37 35.09 -7.98
CA ASP A 313 -2.13 33.75 -7.43
C ASP A 313 -0.99 33.03 -8.15
N LEU A 314 -0.81 33.29 -9.45
CA LEU A 314 0.26 32.69 -10.26
C LEU A 314 1.65 33.17 -9.82
N ARG A 315 1.78 34.45 -9.44
CA ARG A 315 3.05 35.02 -8.97
C ARG A 315 3.45 34.52 -7.58
N GLU A 316 2.48 34.18 -6.73
CA GLU A 316 2.76 33.56 -5.43
C GLU A 316 3.21 32.10 -5.59
N MET A 317 2.58 31.35 -6.52
CA MET A 317 2.98 29.98 -6.84
C MET A 317 4.42 29.88 -7.37
N GLU A 318 4.87 30.81 -8.22
CA GLU A 318 6.26 30.84 -8.72
C GLU A 318 7.28 31.00 -7.58
N LYS A 319 7.01 31.87 -6.61
CA LYS A 319 7.89 32.06 -5.43
C LYS A 319 7.92 30.83 -4.53
N GLU A 320 6.79 30.14 -4.37
CA GLU A 320 6.73 28.89 -3.62
C GLU A 320 7.49 27.77 -4.31
N GLU A 321 7.43 27.69 -5.65
CA GLU A 321 8.21 26.74 -6.43
C GLU A 321 9.72 27.01 -6.35
N GLU A 322 10.14 28.27 -6.42
CA GLU A 322 11.54 28.66 -6.23
C GLU A 322 12.04 28.30 -4.82
N ALA A 323 11.24 28.57 -3.79
CA ALA A 323 11.56 28.20 -2.41
C ALA A 323 11.66 26.67 -2.24
N PHE A 324 10.77 25.92 -2.90
CA PHE A 324 10.81 24.46 -2.89
C PHE A 324 12.06 23.91 -3.58
N GLN A 325 12.44 24.46 -4.74
CA GLN A 325 13.65 24.06 -5.44
C GLN A 325 14.92 24.38 -4.64
N ALA A 326 14.97 25.56 -4.01
CA ALA A 326 16.07 25.95 -3.12
C ALA A 326 16.20 24.99 -1.92
N ALA A 327 15.09 24.62 -1.28
CA ALA A 327 15.09 23.65 -0.19
C ALA A 327 15.58 22.26 -0.64
N LEU A 328 15.24 21.85 -1.86
CA LEU A 328 15.63 20.56 -2.43
C LEU A 328 17.14 20.53 -2.74
N LEU A 329 17.70 21.63 -3.26
CA LEU A 329 19.13 21.80 -3.45
C LEU A 329 19.90 21.80 -2.12
N LEU A 330 19.39 22.52 -1.12
CA LEU A 330 19.97 22.56 0.22
C LEU A 330 19.98 21.16 0.85
N GLY A 331 18.89 20.40 0.71
CA GLY A 331 18.82 19.01 1.14
C GLY A 331 19.83 18.09 0.45
N LYS A 332 20.12 18.29 -0.85
CA LYS A 332 21.17 17.55 -1.58
C LYS A 332 22.57 17.89 -1.05
N ILE A 333 22.85 19.16 -0.77
CA ILE A 333 24.14 19.62 -0.24
C ILE A 333 24.37 19.05 1.16
N VAL A 334 23.38 19.12 2.05
CA VAL A 334 23.47 18.57 3.40
C VAL A 334 23.71 17.06 3.38
N LYS A 335 22.98 16.32 2.54
CA LYS A 335 23.21 14.87 2.35
C LYS A 335 24.61 14.58 1.83
N GLY A 336 25.09 15.32 0.82
CA GLY A 336 26.44 15.17 0.29
C GLY A 336 27.52 15.44 1.35
N ARG A 337 27.36 16.51 2.14
CA ARG A 337 28.26 16.84 3.26
C ARG A 337 28.25 15.76 4.35
N ALA A 338 27.08 15.23 4.71
CA ALA A 338 26.96 14.15 5.68
C ALA A 338 27.68 12.86 5.23
N VAL A 339 27.58 12.52 3.94
CA VAL A 339 28.32 11.38 3.36
C VAL A 339 29.83 11.66 3.39
N GLN A 340 30.26 12.88 3.05
CA GLN A 340 31.67 13.25 3.11
C GLN A 340 32.23 13.20 4.54
N THR A 341 31.49 13.67 5.54
CA THR A 341 31.93 13.60 6.94
C THR A 341 32.01 12.17 7.45
N GLN A 342 31.06 11.30 7.08
CA GLN A 342 31.12 9.86 7.38
C GLN A 342 32.31 9.18 6.72
N LEU A 343 32.63 9.50 5.46
CA LEU A 343 33.81 8.95 4.80
C LEU A 343 35.11 9.43 5.48
N LEU A 344 35.17 10.71 5.86
CA LEU A 344 36.33 11.28 6.53
C LEU A 344 36.55 10.67 7.91
N SER A 345 35.47 10.47 8.69
CA SER A 345 35.55 9.80 9.99
C SER A 345 36.02 8.36 9.85
N ASN A 346 35.46 7.61 8.89
CA ASN A 346 35.88 6.23 8.64
C ASN A 346 37.35 6.14 8.20
N LEU A 347 37.83 7.11 7.42
CA LEU A 347 39.24 7.19 7.03
C LEU A 347 40.16 7.49 8.22
N MET A 348 39.74 8.38 9.12
CA MET A 348 40.48 8.65 10.35
C MET A 348 40.55 7.42 11.27
N GLU A 349 39.43 6.70 11.44
CA GLU A 349 39.40 5.46 12.20
C GLU A 349 40.28 4.37 11.58
N PHE A 350 40.28 4.25 10.26
CA PHE A 350 41.14 3.31 9.55
C PHE A 350 42.62 3.65 9.76
N ARG A 351 42.98 4.93 9.66
CA ARG A 351 44.36 5.40 9.87
C ARG A 351 44.83 5.23 11.32
N ALA A 352 43.93 5.39 12.30
CA ALA A 352 44.21 5.11 13.71
C ALA A 352 44.50 3.61 13.94
N ARG A 353 43.72 2.71 13.32
CA ARG A 353 43.97 1.27 13.37
C ARG A 353 45.28 0.86 12.69
N GLU A 354 45.66 1.53 11.61
CA GLU A 354 46.97 1.33 10.97
C GLU A 354 48.14 1.81 11.84
N SER A 355 47.99 2.88 12.62
CA SER A 355 49.03 3.30 13.56
C SER A 355 49.16 2.35 14.75
N ASP A 356 48.04 1.83 15.28
CA ASP A 356 48.05 0.89 16.41
C ASP A 356 48.68 -0.45 16.00
N SER A 357 48.31 -0.99 14.83
CA SER A 357 48.93 -2.21 14.30
C SER A 357 50.43 -2.08 14.01
N ARG A 358 50.90 -0.89 13.59
CA ARG A 358 52.34 -0.63 13.43
C ARG A 358 53.08 -0.50 14.77
N GLN A 359 52.44 -0.03 15.83
CA GLN A 359 53.05 0.02 17.17
C GLN A 359 53.15 -1.39 17.80
N ASP A 360 52.18 -2.25 17.52
CA ASP A 360 52.21 -3.66 17.91
C ASP A 360 53.31 -4.45 17.17
N GLU A 361 53.59 -4.12 15.91
CA GLU A 361 54.71 -4.73 15.17
C GLU A 361 56.09 -4.26 15.67
N VAL A 362 56.24 -3.00 16.10
CA VAL A 362 57.52 -2.47 16.62
C VAL A 362 57.84 -3.00 18.03
N SER A 363 56.82 -3.35 18.82
CA SER A 363 56.99 -3.93 20.17
C SER A 363 57.27 -5.44 20.20
N GLN A 364 57.24 -6.13 19.04
CA GLN A 364 57.57 -7.55 18.90
C GLN A 364 59.00 -7.85 18.43
N TRP A 365 59.86 -6.83 18.24
CA TRP A 365 61.26 -7.06 17.93
C TRP A 365 62.03 -7.38 19.21
N PRO A 366 62.69 -8.55 19.33
CA PRO A 366 63.47 -8.90 20.52
C PRO A 366 64.77 -8.08 20.55
N SER A 367 65.08 -7.52 21.72
CA SER A 367 66.34 -6.82 22.02
C SER A 367 67.57 -7.72 21.98
#